data_AF-A0A7C3KI60-F1
#
_entry.id   AF-A0A7C3KI60-F1
#
_cell.length_a   1.000
_cell.length_b   1.000
_cell.length_c   1.000
_cell.angle_alpha   90.00
_cell.angle_beta   90.00
_cell.angle_gamma   90.00
#
_symmetry.space_group_name_H-M   'P 1'
#
loop_
_entity.id
_entity.type
_entity.pdbx_description
1 polymer ?
#
loop_
_entity_poly.entity_id
_entity_poly.type
_entity_poly.pdbx_seq_one_letter_code
_entity_poly.pdbx_strand_id
1 'polypeptide(L)'
;MGIRESYRFHNGQFEYEPYLIGLNEYTQVGMVLLSLEDIVDVWEFWNELTKRGESFWNPKWIPLTSGDGGNPICLDYSKSSDFRSTKIIFTRHEFRRRPPIVSNNFTEFLERFAADLESGIYVFVEDFGIAVDKSEDESTLE
;
A
#
# COMPACT_ATOMS: atom_id res chain seq x y z
N MET A 1 -13.39 0.85 -10.94
CA MET A 1 -12.26 0.57 -11.85
C MET A 1 -11.42 -0.54 -11.23
N GLY A 2 -11.25 -1.68 -11.89
CA GLY A 2 -10.50 -2.80 -11.32
C GLY A 2 -8.98 -2.56 -11.30
N ILE A 3 -8.24 -3.30 -10.47
CA ILE A 3 -6.77 -3.21 -10.41
C ILE A 3 -6.11 -3.36 -11.79
N ARG A 4 -6.57 -4.31 -12.62
CA ARG A 4 -6.06 -4.49 -13.98
C ARG A 4 -6.27 -3.29 -14.89
N GLU A 5 -7.36 -2.53 -14.70
CA GLU A 5 -7.61 -1.32 -15.47
C GLU A 5 -6.66 -0.22 -15.03
N SER A 6 -6.41 -0.08 -13.72
CA SER A 6 -5.43 0.87 -13.18
C SER A 6 -4.04 0.70 -13.79
N TYR A 7 -3.53 -0.54 -13.83
CA TYR A 7 -2.22 -0.84 -14.43
C TYR A 7 -2.16 -0.64 -15.96
N ARG A 8 -3.30 -0.49 -16.64
CA ARG A 8 -3.33 -0.09 -18.05
C ARG A 8 -3.18 1.41 -18.25
N PHE A 9 -3.49 2.22 -17.24
CA PHE A 9 -3.29 3.66 -17.26
C PHE A 9 -1.91 4.04 -16.73
N HIS A 10 -1.49 3.45 -15.60
CA HIS A 10 -0.22 3.73 -14.94
C HIS A 10 0.42 2.43 -14.43
N ASN A 11 1.63 2.11 -14.90
CA ASN A 11 2.40 0.94 -14.46
C ASN A 11 3.30 1.30 -13.27
N GLY A 12 2.69 1.62 -12.12
CA GLY A 12 3.43 2.07 -10.94
C GLY A 12 3.96 3.50 -11.04
N GLN A 13 4.97 3.81 -10.23
CA GLN A 13 5.71 5.07 -10.22
C GLN A 13 7.15 4.87 -10.68
N PHE A 14 7.75 5.93 -11.23
CA PHE A 14 9.17 5.94 -11.59
C PHE A 14 10.05 6.22 -10.38
N GLU A 15 11.28 5.70 -10.41
CA GLU A 15 12.25 5.64 -9.30
C GLU A 15 12.67 7.02 -8.72
N TYR A 16 12.36 8.12 -9.41
CA TYR A 16 12.71 9.49 -9.01
C TYR A 16 11.50 10.36 -8.66
N GLU A 17 10.30 9.77 -8.61
CA GLU A 17 9.09 10.50 -8.27
C GLU A 17 8.85 10.53 -6.76
N PRO A 18 8.35 11.64 -6.20
CA PRO A 18 7.92 11.68 -4.81
C PRO A 18 6.88 10.60 -4.49
N TYR A 19 6.82 10.15 -3.24
CA TYR A 19 5.87 9.13 -2.80
C TYR A 19 4.42 9.56 -3.08
N LEU A 20 3.67 8.72 -3.81
CA LEU A 20 2.27 8.98 -4.15
C LEU A 20 1.34 8.63 -3.00
N ILE A 21 1.58 7.50 -2.33
CA ILE A 21 0.74 7.06 -1.23
C ILE A 21 1.34 7.60 0.05
N GLY A 22 0.67 8.60 0.60
CA GLY A 22 1.21 9.38 1.70
C GLY A 22 1.26 8.67 3.05
N LEU A 23 1.96 9.33 3.98
CA LEU A 23 1.99 9.00 5.40
C LEU A 23 0.57 8.89 5.96
N ASN A 24 0.19 7.76 6.53
CA ASN A 24 -1.11 7.60 7.18
C ASN A 24 -0.96 6.85 8.52
N GLU A 25 -2.08 6.48 9.15
CA GLU A 25 -2.08 5.76 10.44
C GLU A 25 -1.32 4.42 10.42
N TYR A 26 -1.06 3.85 9.24
CA TYR A 26 -0.34 2.60 9.05
C TYR A 26 1.14 2.79 8.70
N THR A 27 1.52 3.91 8.07
CA THR A 27 2.84 4.12 7.45
C THR A 27 3.63 5.25 8.09
N GLN A 28 4.94 5.04 8.25
CA GLN A 28 5.88 6.02 8.81
C GLN A 28 6.70 6.75 7.75
N VAL A 29 6.75 6.23 6.52
CA VAL A 29 7.24 6.92 5.32
C VAL A 29 6.23 6.79 4.18
N GLY A 30 6.30 7.72 3.22
CA GLY A 30 5.54 7.60 1.98
C GLY A 30 5.87 6.30 1.24
N MET A 31 4.94 5.84 0.42
CA MET A 31 5.08 4.63 -0.37
C MET A 31 4.95 4.93 -1.85
N VAL A 32 5.68 4.15 -2.65
CA VAL A 32 5.53 4.14 -4.09
C VAL A 32 4.56 3.06 -4.52
N LEU A 33 3.78 3.32 -5.56
CA LEU A 33 3.05 2.27 -6.27
C LEU A 33 4.04 1.50 -7.16
N LEU A 34 4.13 0.19 -6.97
CA LEU A 34 5.06 -0.66 -7.73
C LEU A 34 4.63 -0.81 -9.19
N SER A 35 5.60 -0.98 -10.09
CA SER A 35 5.33 -1.46 -11.45
C SER A 35 4.98 -2.96 -11.43
N LEU A 36 4.37 -3.48 -12.51
CA LEU A 36 4.06 -4.91 -12.61
C LEU A 36 5.32 -5.78 -12.50
N GLU A 37 6.44 -5.31 -13.05
CA GLU A 37 7.75 -5.96 -12.97
C GLU A 37 8.23 -6.02 -11.52
N ASP A 38 8.20 -4.89 -10.81
CA ASP A 38 8.62 -4.84 -9.40
C ASP A 38 7.71 -5.67 -8.49
N ILE A 39 6.41 -5.74 -8.80
CA ILE A 39 5.47 -6.61 -8.08
C ILE A 39 5.93 -8.06 -8.17
N VAL A 40 6.34 -8.52 -9.35
CA VAL A 40 6.82 -9.89 -9.55
C VAL A 40 8.11 -10.09 -8.75
N ASP A 41 9.09 -9.19 -8.88
CA ASP A 41 10.39 -9.32 -8.20
C ASP A 41 10.24 -9.36 -6.67
N VAL A 42 9.44 -8.44 -6.10
CA VAL A 42 9.16 -8.39 -4.66
C VAL A 42 8.40 -9.63 -4.20
N TRP A 43 7.41 -10.07 -4.97
CA TRP A 43 6.63 -11.26 -4.65
C TRP A 43 7.48 -12.53 -4.68
N GLU A 44 8.33 -12.71 -5.69
CA GLU A 44 9.25 -13.84 -5.79
C GLU A 44 10.20 -13.88 -4.60
N PHE A 45 10.82 -12.74 -4.27
CA PHE A 45 11.70 -12.59 -3.11
C PHE A 45 11.01 -13.00 -1.80
N TRP A 46 9.78 -12.53 -1.53
CA TRP A 46 9.05 -12.93 -0.32
C TRP A 46 8.72 -14.41 -0.25
N ASN A 47 8.40 -15.02 -1.41
CA ASN A 47 8.15 -16.45 -1.46
C ASN A 47 9.42 -17.25 -1.18
N GLU A 48 10.59 -16.78 -1.63
CA GLU A 48 11.86 -17.39 -1.26
C GLU A 48 12.12 -17.31 0.24
N LEU A 49 11.95 -16.13 0.86
CA LEU A 49 12.10 -15.97 2.32
C LEU A 49 11.14 -16.90 3.09
N THR A 50 9.89 -16.99 2.63
CA THR A 50 8.88 -17.85 3.26
C THR A 50 9.25 -19.33 3.12
N LYS A 51 9.75 -19.76 1.96
CA LYS A 51 10.25 -21.14 1.74
C LYS A 51 11.42 -21.48 2.66
N ARG A 52 12.27 -20.50 3.00
CA ARG A 52 13.37 -20.65 3.96
C ARG A 52 12.93 -20.58 5.42
N GLY A 53 11.66 -20.25 5.69
CA GLY A 53 11.13 -20.08 7.05
C GLY A 53 11.52 -18.75 7.69
N GLU A 54 11.99 -17.79 6.89
CA GLU A 54 12.48 -16.48 7.33
C GLU A 54 11.38 -15.41 7.33
N SER A 55 10.19 -15.72 6.81
CA SER A 55 9.02 -14.84 6.84
C SER A 55 7.69 -15.61 6.92
N PHE A 56 6.62 -14.90 7.31
CA PHE A 56 5.25 -15.38 7.42
C PHE A 56 4.33 -14.90 6.29
N TRP A 57 4.91 -14.51 5.14
CA TRP A 57 4.15 -14.03 3.99
C TRP A 57 3.22 -15.11 3.43
N ASN A 58 2.02 -14.72 3.02
CA ASN A 58 1.15 -15.58 2.23
C ASN A 58 1.46 -15.38 0.74
N PRO A 59 1.72 -16.44 -0.06
CA PRO A 59 1.94 -16.32 -1.50
C PRO A 59 0.77 -15.68 -2.26
N LYS A 60 -0.42 -15.60 -1.67
CA LYS A 60 -1.61 -14.95 -2.24
C LYS A 60 -1.76 -13.48 -1.83
N TRP A 61 -0.78 -12.90 -1.14
CA TRP A 61 -0.70 -11.46 -0.88
C TRP A 61 0.22 -10.85 -1.92
N ILE A 62 -0.36 -10.06 -2.82
CA ILE A 62 0.37 -9.44 -3.93
C ILE A 62 0.80 -8.03 -3.48
N PRO A 63 2.11 -7.72 -3.38
CA PRO A 63 2.56 -6.36 -3.09
C PRO A 63 2.03 -5.40 -4.14
N LEU A 64 1.50 -4.26 -3.70
CA LEU A 64 1.12 -3.16 -4.60
C LEU A 64 2.01 -1.94 -4.39
N THR A 65 2.58 -1.81 -3.20
CA THR A 65 3.46 -0.71 -2.87
C THR A 65 4.81 -1.20 -2.38
N SER A 66 5.81 -0.34 -2.47
CA SER A 66 7.05 -0.47 -1.72
C SER A 66 7.35 0.83 -0.97
N GLY A 67 8.23 0.74 0.02
CA GLY A 67 8.43 1.78 1.03
C GLY A 67 8.12 1.24 2.42
N ASP A 68 8.19 2.13 3.41
CA ASP A 68 7.90 1.83 4.82
C ASP A 68 8.73 0.70 5.45
N GLY A 69 10.00 0.55 5.03
CA GLY A 69 10.91 -0.43 5.64
C GLY A 69 10.45 -1.87 5.46
N GLY A 70 9.77 -2.18 4.35
CA GLY A 70 9.24 -3.53 4.07
C GLY A 70 7.85 -3.77 4.65
N ASN A 71 7.04 -2.72 4.78
CA ASN A 71 5.65 -2.80 5.23
C ASN A 71 4.68 -2.31 4.14
N PRO A 72 4.40 -3.13 3.13
CA PRO A 72 3.64 -2.71 1.97
C PRO A 72 2.14 -2.80 2.18
N ILE A 73 1.42 -2.12 1.29
CA ILE A 73 0.02 -2.39 0.99
C ILE A 73 -0.04 -3.53 -0.04
N CYS A 74 -0.87 -4.52 0.23
CA CYS A 74 -1.06 -5.69 -0.62
C CYS A 74 -2.51 -5.89 -1.04
N LEU A 75 -2.68 -6.54 -2.19
CA LEU A 75 -3.93 -7.20 -2.57
C LEU A 75 -4.02 -8.57 -1.87
N ASP A 76 -5.06 -8.82 -1.09
CA ASP A 76 -5.31 -10.12 -0.45
C ASP A 76 -6.18 -11.02 -1.33
N TYR A 77 -5.52 -11.93 -2.07
CA TYR A 77 -6.18 -12.98 -2.85
C TYR A 77 -6.32 -14.30 -2.07
N SER A 78 -6.06 -14.33 -0.75
CA SER A 78 -6.02 -15.59 0.01
C SER A 78 -7.37 -16.30 0.13
N LYS A 79 -8.46 -15.53 0.17
CA LYS A 79 -9.84 -16.02 0.38
C LYS A 79 -10.79 -15.77 -0.79
N SER A 80 -10.38 -14.99 -1.79
CA SER A 80 -11.25 -14.67 -2.92
C SER A 80 -10.92 -15.54 -4.13
N SER A 81 -11.96 -16.00 -4.83
CA SER A 81 -11.84 -16.53 -6.18
C SER A 81 -11.96 -15.43 -7.25
N ASP A 82 -12.41 -14.23 -6.87
CA ASP A 82 -12.62 -13.08 -7.76
C ASP A 82 -11.75 -11.88 -7.36
N PHE A 83 -10.97 -11.36 -8.31
CA PHE A 83 -10.11 -10.18 -8.14
C PHE A 83 -10.87 -8.86 -7.90
N ARG A 84 -12.19 -8.81 -8.12
CA ARG A 84 -12.99 -7.60 -7.89
C ARG A 84 -13.38 -7.40 -6.43
N SER A 85 -13.39 -8.47 -5.64
CA SER A 85 -13.76 -8.49 -4.21
C SER A 85 -12.56 -8.78 -3.29
N THR A 86 -11.35 -8.68 -3.84
CA THR A 86 -10.11 -8.82 -3.07
C THR A 86 -9.87 -7.60 -2.22
N LYS A 87 -9.64 -7.83 -0.94
CA LYS A 87 -9.37 -6.77 0.02
C LYS A 87 -7.99 -6.17 -0.21
N ILE A 88 -7.85 -4.91 0.16
CA ILE A 88 -6.56 -4.26 0.30
C ILE A 88 -6.17 -4.34 1.77
N ILE A 89 -4.97 -4.84 2.02
CA ILE A 89 -4.43 -5.04 3.37
C ILE A 89 -3.13 -4.28 3.52
N PHE A 90 -2.82 -3.87 4.74
CA PHE A 90 -1.51 -3.36 5.09
C PHE A 90 -0.78 -4.45 5.87
N THR A 91 0.46 -4.74 5.49
CA THR A 91 1.18 -5.87 6.05
C THR A 91 2.57 -5.47 6.47
N ARG A 92 3.05 -6.12 7.54
CA ARG A 92 4.40 -5.94 8.04
C ARG A 92 5.12 -7.27 8.03
N HIS A 93 6.42 -7.23 7.78
CA HIS A 93 7.27 -8.41 7.81
C HIS A 93 7.24 -9.14 9.17
N GLU A 94 6.88 -8.44 10.25
CA GLU A 94 6.77 -8.99 11.60
C GLU A 94 5.38 -9.58 11.93
N PHE A 95 4.37 -9.38 11.08
CA PHE A 95 3.00 -9.78 11.39
C PHE A 95 2.82 -11.31 11.34
N ARG A 96 2.87 -11.92 12.52
CA ARG A 96 2.46 -13.33 12.73
C ARG A 96 0.94 -13.51 12.80
N ARG A 97 0.18 -12.40 12.73
CA ARG A 97 -1.28 -12.34 12.82
C ARG A 97 -1.89 -11.87 11.49
N ARG A 98 -3.21 -11.97 11.38
CA ARG A 98 -3.94 -11.53 10.19
C ARG A 98 -3.68 -10.02 9.94
N PRO A 99 -3.25 -9.62 8.74
CA PRO A 99 -3.03 -8.22 8.42
C PRO A 99 -4.32 -7.37 8.54
N PRO A 100 -4.21 -6.10 8.97
CA PRO A 100 -5.33 -5.14 8.93
C PRO A 100 -5.84 -4.95 7.50
N ILE A 101 -7.15 -4.78 7.38
CA ILE A 101 -7.83 -4.46 6.12
C ILE A 101 -7.87 -2.94 6.00
N VAL A 102 -7.30 -2.42 4.90
CA VAL A 102 -7.28 -0.99 4.57
C VAL A 102 -8.51 -0.60 3.74
N SER A 103 -8.98 -1.50 2.87
CA SER A 103 -10.15 -1.28 2.02
C SER A 103 -10.76 -2.59 1.53
N ASN A 104 -12.04 -2.61 1.15
CA ASN A 104 -12.69 -3.84 0.69
C ASN A 104 -12.32 -4.21 -0.74
N ASN A 105 -11.86 -3.26 -1.54
CA ASN A 105 -11.37 -3.49 -2.89
C ASN A 105 -10.45 -2.36 -3.36
N PHE A 106 -9.77 -2.58 -4.48
CA PHE A 106 -8.82 -1.61 -5.04
C PHE A 106 -9.46 -0.29 -5.51
N THR A 107 -10.72 -0.33 -5.97
CA THR A 107 -11.43 0.89 -6.39
C THR A 107 -11.67 1.79 -5.18
N GLU A 108 -12.25 1.23 -4.12
CA GLU A 108 -12.54 1.96 -2.88
C GLU A 108 -11.26 2.53 -2.25
N PHE A 109 -10.13 1.82 -2.35
CA PHE A 109 -8.83 2.34 -1.91
C PHE A 109 -8.42 3.61 -2.67
N LEU A 110 -8.49 3.62 -4.01
CA LEU A 110 -8.15 4.78 -4.82
C LEU A 110 -9.16 5.93 -4.66
N GLU A 111 -10.46 5.62 -4.56
CA GLU A 111 -11.51 6.62 -4.35
C GLU A 111 -11.34 7.34 -3.01
N ARG A 112 -11.00 6.60 -1.95
CA ARG A 112 -10.70 7.20 -0.64
C ARG A 112 -9.47 8.09 -0.72
N PHE A 113 -8.39 7.62 -1.35
CA PHE A 113 -7.18 8.43 -1.52
C PHE A 113 -7.46 9.74 -2.30
N ALA A 114 -8.24 9.68 -3.38
CA ALA A 114 -8.64 10.85 -4.15
C ALA A 114 -9.52 11.81 -3.32
N ALA A 115 -10.49 11.30 -2.56
CA ALA A 115 -11.34 12.12 -1.70
C ALA A 115 -10.53 12.81 -0.58
N ASP A 116 -9.57 12.12 0.02
CA ASP A 116 -8.67 12.66 1.03
C ASP A 116 -7.77 13.77 0.44
N LEU A 117 -7.33 13.63 -0.83
CA LEU A 117 -6.64 14.71 -1.56
C LEU A 117 -7.54 15.92 -1.83
N GLU A 118 -8.75 15.70 -2.32
CA GLU A 118 -9.70 16.77 -2.65
C GLU A 118 -10.19 17.54 -1.41
N SER A 119 -10.22 16.89 -0.25
CA SER A 119 -10.58 17.50 1.03
C SER A 119 -9.44 18.27 1.69
N GLY A 120 -8.22 18.23 1.14
CA GLY A 120 -7.07 18.96 1.66
C GLY A 120 -6.43 18.33 2.90
N ILE A 121 -6.71 17.05 3.18
CA ILE A 121 -6.09 16.32 4.30
C ILE A 121 -4.58 16.13 4.07
N TYR A 122 -4.12 16.18 2.82
CA TYR A 122 -2.73 16.01 2.49
C TYR A 122 -2.00 17.32 2.19
N VAL A 123 -0.76 17.41 2.65
CA VAL A 123 0.23 18.42 2.30
C VAL A 123 1.34 17.81 1.44
N PHE A 124 2.00 18.64 0.65
CA PHE A 124 3.20 18.25 -0.08
C PHE A 124 4.45 18.62 0.72
N VAL A 125 5.34 17.65 0.92
CA VAL A 125 6.62 17.83 1.61
C VAL A 125 7.74 17.56 0.61
N GLU A 126 8.57 18.57 0.36
CA GLU A 126 9.78 18.46 -0.45
C GLU A 126 10.63 17.30 0.10
N ASP A 127 11.01 16.34 -0.74
CA ASP A 127 11.66 15.04 -0.44
C ASP A 127 10.76 13.87 0.01
N PHE A 128 9.55 14.10 0.53
CA PHE A 128 8.68 13.03 1.04
C PHE A 128 7.35 12.87 0.27
N GLY A 129 7.06 13.76 -0.68
CA GLY A 129 5.84 13.70 -1.48
C GLY A 129 4.61 14.04 -0.66
N ILE A 130 3.56 13.22 -0.78
CA ILE A 130 2.27 13.46 -0.12
C ILE A 130 2.33 12.99 1.34
N ALA A 131 1.90 13.82 2.29
CA ALA A 131 1.82 13.49 3.70
C ALA A 131 0.51 13.99 4.31
N VAL A 132 -0.04 13.30 5.31
CA VAL A 132 -1.22 13.80 6.05
C VAL A 132 -0.82 15.04 6.85
N ASP A 133 -1.60 16.11 6.71
CA ASP A 133 -1.50 17.30 7.53
C ASP A 133 -1.92 16.96 8.97
N LYS A 134 -0.96 17.03 9.89
CA LYS A 134 -1.20 16.81 11.33
C LYS A 134 -1.32 18.11 12.12
N SER A 135 -1.40 19.27 11.44
CA SER A 135 -1.45 20.57 12.10
C SER A 135 -2.71 20.83 12.93
N GLU A 136 -3.72 19.96 12.86
CA GLU A 136 -4.93 20.03 13.71
C GLU A 136 -4.94 19.06 14.91
N ASP A 137 -3.90 18.25 15.12
CA ASP A 137 -3.84 17.25 16.20
C ASP A 137 -3.31 17.82 17.55
N GLU A 138 -3.44 19.13 17.77
CA GLU A 138 -3.18 19.81 19.05
C GLU A 138 -4.47 20.02 19.89
N SER A 139 -5.56 19.28 19.63
CA SER A 139 -6.81 19.43 20.39
C SER A 139 -7.06 18.36 21.48
N THR A 140 -6.05 17.59 21.90
CA THR A 140 -6.25 16.57 22.96
C THR A 140 -5.20 16.57 24.08
N LEU A 141 -4.66 17.75 24.39
CA LEU A 141 -3.88 17.97 25.62
C LEU A 141 -4.57 19.04 26.49
N GLU A 142 -5.74 18.70 27.04
CA GLU A 142 -6.28 19.28 28.28
C GLU A 142 -6.74 18.18 29.23
#